data_AF-A0A970YVY0-F1
#
_entry.id   AF-A0A970YVY0-F1
#
_cell.length_a   1.000
_cell.length_b   1.000
_cell.length_c   1.000
_cell.angle_alpha   90.00
_cell.angle_beta   90.00
_cell.angle_gamma   90.00
#
_symmetry.space_group_name_H-M   'P 1'
#
loop_
_entity.id
_entity.type
_entity.pdbx_description
1 polymer ?
#
loop_
_entity_poly.entity_id
_entity_poly.type
_entity_poly.pdbx_seq_one_letter_code
_entity_poly.pdbx_strand_id
1 'polypeptide(L)'
;MSYEFDEIVETIKMTELENFDIRTVTLGINLRDCIGSDIKTTKNKVYEKILKYGRHHVQYASEIEKTYGISIANKRIAVTPVSIPFDCFGSDELVELAVTLDKAAGEIGVDYIAGYSALVQKGFSTGELELIKSIPEVMKATKRVCSSVNVASTKAGINIDAVNMMSEIIKKTAEVTKDDNSVGCAKLVTYCNIPEDNPFVAGAFHGVSEPEVTLNVGISGPGVVLDAIKEAGNVDLQKLAEVIKRTVFKTTRAGELIGRKVAEKHGIPFGIVDISLAPTPAQGDSIADVLKAMGVEDVGAPGTTAALAMLNDAVKKAGLMASSSVGGMSGAFIPVSEDQGMISAVKSGNLTIEKLEAMTAVCSVGLDMIAVAGDIPAASIAGIIADECAIGIINDKTTAVRIIPVYGKTVGDSVNFGGLLGEAPVMKVSRLKSDNFVNRGGRIPAPMRSLTN
;
A
#
# COMPACT_ATOMS: atom_id res chain seq x y z
N MET A 1 -20.24 -20.48 -2.58
CA MET A 1 -19.98 -21.09 -3.91
C MET A 1 -18.92 -22.14 -3.67
N SER A 2 -19.24 -23.43 -3.86
CA SER A 2 -18.21 -24.47 -3.88
C SER A 2 -17.37 -24.29 -5.13
N TYR A 3 -16.04 -24.29 -5.02
CA TYR A 3 -15.17 -24.37 -6.19
C TYR A 3 -15.40 -25.73 -6.86
N GLU A 4 -15.69 -25.71 -8.16
CA GLU A 4 -15.85 -26.92 -8.96
C GLU A 4 -14.49 -27.64 -9.09
N PHE A 5 -14.50 -28.97 -9.25
CA PHE A 5 -13.27 -29.77 -9.38
C PHE A 5 -12.36 -29.24 -10.50
N ASP A 6 -12.94 -28.76 -11.59
CA ASP A 6 -12.22 -28.19 -12.73
C ASP A 6 -11.47 -26.89 -12.37
N GLU A 7 -12.00 -26.06 -11.46
CA GLU A 7 -11.32 -24.84 -11.00
C GLU A 7 -10.14 -25.16 -10.08
N ILE A 8 -10.26 -26.22 -9.29
CA ILE A 8 -9.16 -26.72 -8.46
C ILE A 8 -8.06 -27.28 -9.38
N VAL A 9 -8.42 -28.04 -10.40
CA VAL A 9 -7.47 -28.57 -11.40
C VAL A 9 -6.81 -27.44 -12.19
N GLU A 10 -7.55 -26.40 -12.59
CA GLU A 10 -6.97 -25.23 -13.27
C GLU A 10 -6.06 -24.42 -12.34
N THR A 11 -6.40 -24.29 -11.06
CA THR A 11 -5.51 -23.67 -10.06
C THR A 11 -4.26 -24.50 -9.81
N ILE A 12 -4.35 -25.84 -9.85
CA ILE A 12 -3.17 -26.71 -9.80
C ILE A 12 -2.32 -26.53 -11.07
N LYS A 13 -2.92 -26.39 -12.26
CA LYS A 13 -2.14 -26.05 -13.47
C LYS A 13 -1.49 -24.67 -13.39
N MET A 14 -2.07 -23.74 -12.64
CA MET A 14 -1.46 -22.44 -12.37
C MET A 14 -0.22 -22.52 -11.49
N THR A 15 -0.02 -23.61 -10.73
CA THR A 15 1.26 -23.83 -10.01
C THR A 15 2.39 -24.19 -10.97
N GLU A 16 2.06 -24.58 -12.21
CA GLU A 16 3.02 -24.80 -13.30
C GLU A 16 3.40 -23.48 -14.00
N LEU A 17 2.67 -22.38 -13.77
CA LEU A 17 3.09 -21.06 -14.25
C LEU A 17 4.24 -20.58 -13.37
N GLU A 18 5.45 -20.61 -13.93
CA GLU A 18 6.61 -19.96 -13.32
C GLU A 18 6.22 -18.50 -12.99
N ASN A 19 6.43 -18.09 -11.73
CA ASN A 19 6.22 -16.72 -11.22
C ASN A 19 4.83 -16.34 -10.66
N PHE A 20 3.87 -17.26 -10.41
CA PHE A 20 2.68 -16.91 -9.62
C PHE A 20 2.91 -17.02 -8.10
N ASP A 21 2.66 -15.93 -7.37
CA ASP A 21 2.74 -15.88 -5.92
C ASP A 21 1.63 -15.02 -5.28
N ILE A 22 1.41 -15.25 -3.99
CA ILE A 22 0.54 -14.42 -3.17
C ILE A 22 1.40 -13.42 -2.45
N ARG A 23 1.22 -12.13 -2.77
CA ARG A 23 1.96 -11.05 -2.12
C ARG A 23 1.77 -11.07 -0.62
N THR A 24 0.53 -11.24 -0.15
CA THR A 24 0.21 -11.19 1.27
C THR A 24 -1.07 -11.91 1.64
N VAL A 25 -1.09 -12.48 2.84
CA VAL A 25 -2.31 -12.72 3.60
C VAL A 25 -2.31 -11.80 4.81
N THR A 26 -3.40 -11.07 5.01
CA THR A 26 -3.52 -10.04 6.04
C THR A 26 -4.68 -10.36 6.96
N LEU A 27 -4.38 -10.60 8.24
CA LEU A 27 -5.37 -10.80 9.28
C LEU A 27 -5.84 -9.43 9.81
N GLY A 28 -7.09 -9.09 9.55
CA GLY A 28 -7.75 -7.90 10.10
C GLY A 28 -8.33 -8.17 11.48
N ILE A 29 -8.02 -7.34 12.48
CA ILE A 29 -8.46 -7.51 13.87
C ILE A 29 -9.08 -6.21 14.40
N ASN A 30 -10.33 -6.29 14.86
CA ASN A 30 -11.01 -5.19 15.54
C ASN A 30 -10.44 -4.98 16.95
N LEU A 31 -10.04 -3.74 17.30
CA LEU A 31 -9.53 -3.41 18.63
C LEU A 31 -10.46 -2.53 19.48
N ARG A 32 -11.69 -2.25 19.02
CA ARG A 32 -12.58 -1.28 19.69
C ARG A 32 -13.00 -1.66 21.12
N ASP A 33 -13.07 -2.95 21.41
CA ASP A 33 -13.37 -3.49 22.74
C ASP A 33 -12.14 -3.56 23.67
N CYS A 34 -10.95 -3.19 23.18
CA CYS A 34 -9.70 -3.30 23.93
C CYS A 34 -9.41 -2.09 24.82
N ILE A 35 -10.24 -1.04 24.79
CA ILE A 35 -10.10 0.09 25.71
C ILE A 35 -10.25 -0.36 27.17
N GLY A 36 -9.27 -0.02 28.00
CA GLY A 36 -9.22 -0.27 29.43
C GLY A 36 -9.48 0.98 30.27
N SER A 37 -9.43 0.83 31.59
CA SER A 37 -9.48 1.96 32.52
C SER A 37 -8.20 2.82 32.51
N ASP A 38 -7.09 2.24 32.04
CA ASP A 38 -5.78 2.87 31.93
C ASP A 38 -4.98 2.26 30.78
N ILE A 39 -3.86 2.88 30.42
CA ILE A 39 -2.97 2.41 29.35
C ILE A 39 -2.45 0.99 29.58
N LYS A 40 -2.18 0.60 30.83
CA LYS A 40 -1.67 -0.75 31.15
C LYS A 40 -2.71 -1.82 30.81
N THR A 41 -3.96 -1.60 31.19
CA THR A 41 -5.09 -2.48 30.93
C THR A 41 -5.38 -2.54 29.43
N THR A 42 -5.34 -1.40 28.74
CA THR A 42 -5.51 -1.33 27.28
C THR A 42 -4.44 -2.15 26.55
N LYS A 43 -3.15 -1.94 26.88
CA LYS A 43 -2.04 -2.70 26.28
C LYS A 43 -2.20 -4.20 26.46
N ASN A 44 -2.56 -4.64 27.66
CA ASN A 44 -2.81 -6.06 27.94
C ASN A 44 -3.95 -6.61 27.07
N LYS A 45 -5.09 -5.91 26.99
CA LYS A 45 -6.23 -6.34 26.15
C LYS A 45 -5.85 -6.43 24.67
N VAL A 46 -5.16 -5.42 24.14
CA VAL A 46 -4.69 -5.39 22.74
C VAL A 46 -3.75 -6.55 22.46
N TYR A 47 -2.74 -6.75 23.31
CA TYR A 47 -1.77 -7.84 23.16
C TYR A 47 -2.44 -9.21 23.18
N GLU A 48 -3.28 -9.49 24.19
CA GLU A 48 -4.00 -10.75 24.31
C GLU A 48 -4.93 -11.00 23.11
N LYS A 49 -5.63 -9.97 22.64
CA LYS A 49 -6.54 -10.11 21.50
C LYS A 49 -5.80 -10.39 20.20
N ILE A 50 -4.68 -9.71 19.94
CA ILE A 50 -3.85 -9.95 18.77
C ILE A 50 -3.27 -11.37 18.80
N LEU A 51 -2.73 -11.82 19.94
CA LEU A 51 -2.22 -13.19 20.07
C LEU A 51 -3.32 -14.24 19.93
N LYS A 52 -4.50 -14.00 20.51
CA LYS A 52 -5.64 -14.92 20.43
C LYS A 52 -5.98 -15.28 18.98
N TYR A 53 -6.07 -14.29 18.10
CA TYR A 53 -6.41 -14.51 16.70
C TYR A 53 -5.20 -14.79 15.80
N GLY A 54 -4.05 -14.21 16.13
CA GLY A 54 -2.86 -14.23 15.30
C GLY A 54 -1.88 -15.39 15.54
N ARG A 55 -1.89 -16.06 16.71
CA ARG A 55 -0.84 -17.03 17.11
C ARG A 55 -0.54 -18.15 16.10
N HIS A 56 -1.53 -18.56 15.29
CA HIS A 56 -1.35 -19.60 14.27
C HIS A 56 -1.29 -19.05 12.84
N HIS A 57 -1.32 -17.73 12.65
CA HIS A 57 -1.46 -17.11 11.32
C HIS A 57 -0.34 -17.51 10.36
N VAL A 58 0.92 -17.40 10.80
CA VAL A 58 2.09 -17.79 10.01
C VAL A 58 2.12 -19.29 9.73
N GLN A 59 1.80 -20.09 10.75
CA GLN A 59 1.73 -21.55 10.63
C GLN A 59 0.68 -21.98 9.60
N TYR A 60 -0.54 -21.46 9.70
CA TYR A 60 -1.64 -21.82 8.81
C TYR A 60 -1.36 -21.41 7.37
N ALA A 61 -0.84 -20.20 7.15
CA ALA A 61 -0.40 -19.76 5.83
C ALA A 61 0.67 -20.72 5.24
N SER A 62 1.68 -21.09 6.03
CA SER A 62 2.75 -21.99 5.60
C SER A 62 2.26 -23.41 5.27
N GLU A 63 1.25 -23.90 6.00
CA GLU A 63 0.65 -25.21 5.70
C GLU A 63 -0.16 -25.19 4.41
N ILE A 64 -0.89 -24.09 4.13
CA ILE A 64 -1.61 -23.92 2.86
C ILE A 64 -0.63 -23.77 1.69
N GLU A 65 0.43 -22.99 1.85
CA GLU A 65 1.53 -22.86 0.88
C GLU A 65 2.11 -24.23 0.49
N LYS A 66 2.41 -25.09 1.48
CA LYS A 66 2.87 -26.47 1.22
C LYS A 66 1.84 -27.37 0.53
N THR A 67 0.55 -27.18 0.86
CA THR A 67 -0.52 -28.03 0.33
C THR A 67 -0.79 -27.74 -1.14
N TYR A 68 -0.74 -26.46 -1.54
CA TYR A 68 -1.06 -26.03 -2.89
C TYR A 68 0.17 -25.69 -3.74
N GLY A 69 1.38 -25.62 -3.17
CA GLY A 69 2.60 -25.29 -3.91
C GLY A 69 2.67 -23.84 -4.37
N ILE A 70 1.90 -22.93 -3.77
CA ILE A 70 1.85 -21.50 -4.10
C ILE A 70 2.46 -20.72 -2.95
N SER A 71 3.53 -19.97 -3.25
CA SER A 71 4.24 -19.20 -2.23
C SER A 71 3.41 -18.04 -1.71
N ILE A 72 3.53 -17.76 -0.40
CA ILE A 72 2.91 -16.59 0.23
C ILE A 72 4.03 -15.71 0.76
N ALA A 73 4.33 -14.62 0.05
CA ALA A 73 5.49 -13.78 0.32
C ALA A 73 5.42 -13.10 1.70
N ASN A 74 4.24 -12.65 2.12
CA ASN A 74 4.07 -11.94 3.40
C ASN A 74 2.87 -12.45 4.21
N LYS A 75 3.02 -12.41 5.53
CA LYS A 75 1.96 -12.66 6.51
C LYS A 75 1.87 -11.41 7.39
N ARG A 76 0.70 -10.77 7.43
CA ARG A 76 0.53 -9.42 7.98
C ARG A 76 -0.68 -9.33 8.90
N ILE A 77 -0.68 -8.30 9.75
CA ILE A 77 -1.84 -7.94 10.57
C ILE A 77 -2.24 -6.51 10.25
N ALA A 78 -3.55 -6.26 10.15
CA ALA A 78 -4.12 -4.93 10.13
C ALA A 78 -5.04 -4.79 11.35
N VAL A 79 -4.93 -3.70 12.09
CA VAL A 79 -5.78 -3.42 13.24
C VAL A 79 -6.67 -2.21 12.99
N THR A 80 -7.72 -2.05 13.81
CA THR A 80 -8.53 -0.82 13.80
C THR A 80 -7.63 0.41 13.91
N PRO A 81 -7.87 1.48 13.12
CA PRO A 81 -7.13 2.72 13.26
C PRO A 81 -7.01 3.10 14.73
N VAL A 82 -5.78 3.11 15.23
CA VAL A 82 -5.49 3.30 16.66
C VAL A 82 -6.12 4.59 17.19
N SER A 83 -6.23 5.63 16.34
CA SER A 83 -6.87 6.88 16.73
C SER A 83 -8.37 6.78 17.04
N ILE A 84 -9.04 5.66 16.76
CA ILE A 84 -10.49 5.52 16.95
C ILE A 84 -10.82 5.02 18.35
N PRO A 85 -10.32 3.86 18.81
CA PRO A 85 -10.64 3.38 20.15
C PRO A 85 -9.73 3.92 21.25
N PHE A 86 -8.64 4.61 20.89
CA PHE A 86 -7.58 5.03 21.80
C PHE A 86 -7.32 6.55 21.74
N ASP A 87 -8.32 7.34 21.32
CA ASP A 87 -8.24 8.80 21.21
C ASP A 87 -8.15 9.54 22.55
N CYS A 88 -8.33 8.83 23.67
CA CYS A 88 -8.21 9.36 25.02
C CYS A 88 -6.76 9.46 25.53
N PHE A 89 -5.80 8.83 24.86
CA PHE A 89 -4.42 8.76 25.30
C PHE A 89 -3.54 9.85 24.68
N GLY A 90 -2.51 10.27 25.42
CA GLY A 90 -1.49 11.20 24.92
C GLY A 90 -0.43 10.51 24.05
N SER A 91 0.42 11.32 23.41
CA SER A 91 1.51 10.84 22.54
C SER A 91 2.37 9.73 23.18
N ASP A 92 2.81 9.91 24.44
CA ASP A 92 3.70 8.94 25.12
C ASP A 92 3.02 7.57 25.33
N GLU A 93 1.74 7.58 25.75
CA GLU A 93 0.95 6.37 25.95
C GLU A 93 0.67 5.67 24.62
N LEU A 94 0.44 6.43 23.54
CA LEU A 94 0.28 5.87 22.20
C LEU A 94 1.58 5.26 21.66
N VAL A 95 2.76 5.77 22.06
CA VAL A 95 4.05 5.11 21.78
C VAL A 95 4.15 3.79 22.51
N GLU A 96 3.78 3.72 23.79
CA GLU A 96 3.77 2.46 24.55
C GLU A 96 2.82 1.42 23.94
N LEU A 97 1.67 1.88 23.43
CA LEU A 97 0.73 1.02 22.73
C LEU A 97 1.33 0.49 21.42
N ALA A 98 2.01 1.33 20.63
CA ALA A 98 2.67 0.88 19.41
C ALA A 98 3.79 -0.13 19.67
N VAL A 99 4.58 0.04 20.74
CA VAL A 99 5.56 -0.97 21.19
C VAL A 99 4.87 -2.29 21.53
N THR A 100 3.66 -2.24 22.07
CA THR A 100 2.86 -3.45 22.36
C THR A 100 2.39 -4.14 21.07
N LEU A 101 1.97 -3.37 20.05
CA LEU A 101 1.66 -3.90 18.72
C LEU A 101 2.89 -4.58 18.09
N ASP A 102 4.06 -3.92 18.15
CA ASP A 102 5.32 -4.47 17.63
C ASP A 102 5.71 -5.78 18.33
N LYS A 103 5.57 -5.82 19.65
CA LYS A 103 5.84 -7.02 20.45
C LYS A 103 4.92 -8.18 20.04
N ALA A 104 3.62 -7.94 19.92
CA ALA A 104 2.65 -8.96 19.49
C ALA A 104 2.96 -9.47 18.07
N ALA A 105 3.27 -8.56 17.15
CA ALA A 105 3.67 -8.91 15.79
C ALA A 105 4.94 -9.77 15.75
N GLY A 106 5.95 -9.40 16.56
CA GLY A 106 7.19 -10.16 16.67
C GLY A 106 7.02 -11.55 17.25
N GLU A 107 6.11 -11.73 18.21
CA GLU A 107 5.81 -13.04 18.81
C GLU A 107 5.05 -13.96 17.86
N ILE A 108 4.11 -13.42 17.08
CA ILE A 108 3.41 -14.19 16.05
C ILE A 108 4.35 -14.53 14.88
N GLY A 109 5.35 -13.68 14.63
CA GLY A 109 6.29 -13.83 13.51
C GLY A 109 5.75 -13.26 12.19
N VAL A 110 4.83 -12.29 12.25
CA VAL A 110 4.38 -11.57 11.04
C VAL A 110 5.40 -10.52 10.61
N ASP A 111 5.37 -10.18 9.32
CA ASP A 111 6.28 -9.20 8.72
C ASP A 111 5.98 -7.79 9.22
N TYR A 112 4.69 -7.41 9.20
CA TYR A 112 4.21 -6.08 9.57
C TYR A 112 2.86 -6.13 10.29
N ILE A 113 2.65 -5.14 11.16
CA ILE A 113 1.36 -4.80 11.75
C ILE A 113 1.02 -3.35 11.41
N ALA A 114 -0.07 -3.16 10.68
CA ALA A 114 -0.54 -1.85 10.24
C ALA A 114 -1.83 -1.46 10.98
N GLY A 115 -2.19 -0.18 10.95
CA GLY A 115 -3.34 0.37 11.66
C GLY A 115 -2.98 1.37 12.76
N TYR A 116 -1.70 1.73 12.91
CA TYR A 116 -1.31 2.93 13.67
C TYR A 116 -1.68 4.19 12.87
N SER A 117 -2.98 4.43 12.78
CA SER A 117 -3.55 5.27 11.73
C SER A 117 -4.55 6.28 12.27
N ALA A 118 -4.73 7.37 11.51
CA ALA A 118 -5.71 8.44 11.78
C ALA A 118 -6.48 8.86 10.52
N LEU A 119 -7.73 9.31 10.68
CA LEU A 119 -8.65 9.65 9.58
C LEU A 119 -9.13 11.11 9.70
N VAL A 120 -8.29 12.05 9.25
CA VAL A 120 -8.40 13.48 9.55
C VAL A 120 -8.88 14.34 8.37
N GLN A 121 -9.47 13.73 7.34
CA GLN A 121 -9.95 14.43 6.13
C GLN A 121 -10.95 15.58 6.39
N LYS A 122 -11.61 15.60 7.56
CA LYS A 122 -12.57 16.65 7.95
C LYS A 122 -12.09 17.57 9.07
N GLY A 123 -10.87 17.40 9.54
CA GLY A 123 -10.34 18.05 10.74
C GLY A 123 -9.78 17.02 11.71
N PHE A 124 -9.29 17.48 12.86
CA PHE A 124 -8.67 16.62 13.86
C PHE A 124 -9.50 16.53 15.13
N SER A 125 -9.54 15.34 15.73
CA SER A 125 -9.77 15.21 17.17
C SER A 125 -8.47 15.43 17.96
N THR A 126 -8.58 15.60 19.29
CA THR A 126 -7.40 15.69 20.17
C THR A 126 -6.54 14.42 20.07
N GLY A 127 -7.16 13.23 20.09
CA GLY A 127 -6.44 11.96 20.01
C GLY A 127 -5.76 11.74 18.66
N GLU A 128 -6.38 12.18 17.56
CA GLU A 128 -5.75 12.11 16.23
C GLU A 128 -4.53 13.04 16.13
N LEU A 129 -4.57 14.23 16.74
CA LEU A 129 -3.40 15.11 16.82
C LEU A 129 -2.26 14.44 17.59
N GLU A 130 -2.56 13.82 18.74
CA GLU A 130 -1.56 13.13 19.55
C GLU A 130 -0.98 11.92 18.80
N LEU A 131 -1.82 11.13 18.12
CA LEU A 131 -1.35 10.01 17.29
C LEU A 131 -0.42 10.48 16.17
N ILE A 132 -0.78 11.54 15.44
CA ILE A 132 0.05 12.02 14.34
C ILE A 132 1.40 12.55 14.86
N LYS A 133 1.41 13.23 16.02
CA LYS A 133 2.63 13.75 16.65
C LYS A 133 3.57 12.64 17.13
N SER A 134 3.05 11.50 17.57
CA SER A 134 3.84 10.38 18.09
C SER A 134 4.48 9.52 16.98
N ILE A 135 4.01 9.61 15.73
CA ILE A 135 4.50 8.81 14.59
C ILE A 135 6.04 8.73 14.52
N PRO A 136 6.82 9.83 14.59
CA PRO A 136 8.27 9.75 14.47
C PRO A 136 8.92 8.87 15.54
N GLU A 137 8.47 9.00 16.80
CA GLU A 137 8.99 8.17 17.90
C GLU A 137 8.53 6.71 17.76
N VAL A 138 7.30 6.47 17.30
CA VAL A 138 6.83 5.11 17.02
C VAL A 138 7.66 4.44 15.93
N MET A 139 7.93 5.14 14.82
CA MET A 139 8.71 4.60 13.71
C MET A 139 10.15 4.24 14.11
N LYS A 140 10.71 4.99 15.09
CA LYS A 140 12.02 4.74 15.69
C LYS A 140 12.00 3.60 16.71
N ALA A 141 10.97 3.54 17.56
CA ALA A 141 10.88 2.59 18.67
C ALA A 141 10.41 1.18 18.23
N THR A 142 9.84 1.05 17.03
CA THR A 142 9.23 -0.19 16.54
C THR A 142 9.85 -0.64 15.23
N LYS A 143 9.81 -1.95 14.95
CA LYS A 143 10.37 -2.52 13.72
C LYS A 143 9.28 -2.77 12.68
N ARG A 144 8.15 -3.35 13.11
CA ARG A 144 7.08 -3.91 12.28
C ARG A 144 5.83 -3.05 12.19
N VAL A 145 5.69 -2.04 13.06
CA VAL A 145 4.52 -1.18 13.05
C VAL A 145 4.58 -0.25 11.84
N CYS A 146 3.49 -0.21 11.09
CA CYS A 146 3.26 0.73 10.00
C CYS A 146 2.17 1.72 10.36
N SER A 147 2.30 2.94 9.84
CA SER A 147 1.39 4.05 10.11
C SER A 147 0.85 4.66 8.83
N SER A 148 -0.41 5.08 8.89
CA SER A 148 -1.08 5.73 7.77
C SER A 148 -2.03 6.84 8.22
N VAL A 149 -2.08 7.94 7.47
CA VAL A 149 -2.94 9.08 7.81
C VAL A 149 -3.75 9.48 6.59
N ASN A 150 -5.08 9.40 6.69
CA ASN A 150 -5.96 9.86 5.62
C ASN A 150 -6.28 11.34 5.79
N VAL A 151 -5.81 12.17 4.87
CA VAL A 151 -5.90 13.64 4.93
C VAL A 151 -6.95 14.21 3.97
N ALA A 152 -7.47 13.39 3.06
CA ALA A 152 -8.44 13.82 2.06
C ALA A 152 -9.49 12.75 1.76
N SER A 153 -10.66 13.19 1.30
CA SER A 153 -11.61 12.31 0.63
C SER A 153 -12.45 13.09 -0.37
N THR A 154 -12.98 12.42 -1.38
CA THR A 154 -13.82 13.11 -2.37
C THR A 154 -15.04 13.78 -1.73
N LYS A 155 -15.54 13.22 -0.63
CA LYS A 155 -16.69 13.76 0.10
C LYS A 155 -16.34 14.95 0.99
N ALA A 156 -15.08 15.06 1.45
CA ALA A 156 -14.64 16.10 2.38
C ALA A 156 -13.79 17.20 1.74
N GLY A 157 -13.17 16.91 0.60
CA GLY A 157 -12.07 17.70 0.04
C GLY A 157 -10.73 17.30 0.67
N ILE A 158 -9.78 18.23 0.71
CA ILE A 158 -8.40 18.01 1.20
C ILE A 158 -8.20 18.86 2.45
N ASN A 159 -7.85 18.23 3.58
CA ASN A 159 -7.45 18.95 4.79
C ASN A 159 -5.97 19.38 4.67
N ILE A 160 -5.75 20.64 4.29
CA ILE A 160 -4.40 21.18 4.07
C ILE A 160 -3.64 21.34 5.40
N ASP A 161 -4.34 21.57 6.51
CA ASP A 161 -3.69 21.57 7.84
C ASP A 161 -3.09 20.20 8.15
N ALA A 162 -3.79 19.11 7.81
CA ALA A 162 -3.27 17.75 7.94
C ALA A 162 -2.15 17.43 6.95
N VAL A 163 -2.24 17.91 5.71
CA VAL A 163 -1.15 17.79 4.72
C VAL A 163 0.13 18.45 5.22
N ASN A 164 0.03 19.69 5.75
CA ASN A 164 1.16 20.41 6.31
C ASN A 164 1.76 19.67 7.51
N MET A 165 0.92 19.23 8.45
CA MET A 165 1.36 18.46 9.60
C MET A 165 2.09 17.17 9.17
N MET A 166 1.53 16.44 8.20
CA MET A 166 2.15 15.22 7.68
C MET A 166 3.51 15.49 7.02
N SER A 167 3.67 16.60 6.32
CA SER A 167 4.95 16.96 5.71
C SER A 167 6.07 17.14 6.74
N GLU A 168 5.77 17.78 7.88
CA GLU A 168 6.70 17.94 9.00
C GLU A 168 6.96 16.61 9.71
N ILE A 169 5.93 15.79 9.91
CA ILE A 169 6.06 14.45 10.50
C ILE A 169 6.91 13.53 9.64
N ILE A 170 6.79 13.57 8.31
CA ILE A 170 7.65 12.80 7.40
C ILE A 170 9.11 13.23 7.56
N LYS A 171 9.40 14.54 7.58
CA LYS A 171 10.77 15.03 7.80
C LYS A 171 11.34 14.63 9.16
N LYS A 172 10.54 14.80 10.23
CA LYS A 172 10.95 14.40 11.57
C LYS A 172 11.19 12.89 11.66
N THR A 173 10.32 12.09 11.06
CA THR A 173 10.49 10.63 10.95
C THR A 173 11.80 10.28 10.23
N ALA A 174 12.11 10.95 9.12
CA ALA A 174 13.35 10.75 8.39
C ALA A 174 14.60 11.09 9.23
N GLU A 175 14.54 12.18 10.01
CA GLU A 175 15.64 12.61 10.87
C GLU A 175 15.87 11.65 12.04
N VAL A 176 14.80 11.24 12.76
CA VAL A 176 14.93 10.36 13.93
C VAL A 176 15.30 8.92 13.57
N THR A 177 15.13 8.53 12.29
CA THR A 177 15.53 7.23 11.73
C THR A 177 16.71 7.33 10.76
N LYS A 178 17.48 8.43 10.78
CA LYS A 178 18.60 8.68 9.86
C LYS A 178 19.71 7.61 9.89
N ASP A 179 19.90 6.97 11.05
CA ASP A 179 20.93 5.95 11.23
C ASP A 179 20.60 4.65 10.48
N ASP A 180 19.34 4.50 10.06
CA ASP A 180 18.85 3.40 9.22
C ASP A 180 18.26 3.96 7.92
N ASN A 181 19.00 4.87 7.27
CA ASN A 181 18.65 5.45 5.97
C ASN A 181 17.24 6.08 5.91
N SER A 182 16.74 6.62 7.02
CA SER A 182 15.39 7.20 7.11
C SER A 182 14.26 6.17 6.84
N VAL A 183 14.50 4.88 7.08
CA VAL A 183 13.55 3.77 6.80
C VAL A 183 12.19 3.93 7.48
N GLY A 184 12.10 4.73 8.55
CA GLY A 184 10.83 5.04 9.21
C GLY A 184 9.79 5.58 8.21
N CYS A 185 10.22 6.36 7.22
CA CYS A 185 9.33 6.88 6.17
C CYS A 185 8.83 5.80 5.20
N ALA A 186 9.54 4.67 5.04
CA ALA A 186 9.06 3.54 4.24
C ALA A 186 7.86 2.82 4.90
N LYS A 187 7.67 3.01 6.21
CA LYS A 187 6.56 2.49 7.02
C LYS A 187 5.46 3.53 7.28
N LEU A 188 5.53 4.70 6.63
CA LEU A 188 4.59 5.81 6.83
C LEU A 188 3.98 6.24 5.51
N VAL A 189 2.65 6.32 5.45
CA VAL A 189 1.93 6.70 4.23
C VAL A 189 0.87 7.78 4.51
N THR A 190 0.76 8.74 3.60
CA THR A 190 -0.32 9.73 3.60
C THR A 190 -1.36 9.37 2.55
N TYR A 191 -2.64 9.39 2.89
CA TYR A 191 -3.73 8.94 2.02
C TYR A 191 -4.75 10.02 1.65
N CYS A 192 -5.34 9.79 0.49
CA CYS A 192 -6.65 10.29 0.08
C CYS A 192 -7.57 9.10 -0.24
N ASN A 193 -8.84 9.18 0.16
CA ASN A 193 -9.86 8.16 -0.13
C ASN A 193 -9.45 6.73 0.27
N ILE A 194 -8.83 6.55 1.44
CA ILE A 194 -8.43 5.22 1.90
C ILE A 194 -9.64 4.25 2.01
N PRO A 195 -9.55 3.00 1.50
CA PRO A 195 -10.55 1.96 1.74
C PRO A 195 -10.41 1.34 3.14
N GLU A 196 -11.53 0.85 3.69
CA GLU A 196 -11.59 0.27 5.04
C GLU A 196 -11.01 -1.14 5.18
N ASP A 197 -10.79 -1.84 4.07
CA ASP A 197 -10.43 -3.26 3.98
C ASP A 197 -9.11 -3.50 3.24
N ASN A 198 -8.29 -2.46 3.07
CA ASN A 198 -7.12 -2.53 2.22
C ASN A 198 -5.96 -3.36 2.85
N PRO A 199 -5.38 -4.36 2.15
CA PRO A 199 -4.26 -5.16 2.64
C PRO A 199 -2.88 -4.57 2.30
N PHE A 200 -2.83 -3.36 1.74
CA PHE A 200 -1.59 -2.71 1.31
C PHE A 200 -0.81 -2.18 2.51
N VAL A 201 0.42 -2.63 2.69
CA VAL A 201 1.32 -2.13 3.73
C VAL A 201 2.35 -1.21 3.08
N ALA A 202 2.68 -0.03 3.62
CA ALA A 202 2.47 0.47 5.00
C ALA A 202 1.06 0.97 5.38
N GLY A 203 0.11 1.00 4.44
CA GLY A 203 -1.15 1.71 4.58
C GLY A 203 -2.33 1.04 5.30
N ALA A 204 -2.27 -0.27 5.51
CA ALA A 204 -3.41 -1.10 5.87
C ALA A 204 -4.00 -0.76 7.24
N PHE A 205 -5.32 -0.90 7.37
CA PHE A 205 -6.01 -0.93 8.65
C PHE A 205 -7.26 -1.80 8.55
N HIS A 206 -7.81 -2.18 9.69
CA HIS A 206 -9.06 -2.93 9.80
C HIS A 206 -10.22 -1.99 10.11
N GLY A 207 -11.04 -1.68 9.12
CA GLY A 207 -12.04 -0.62 9.19
C GLY A 207 -13.07 -0.73 10.30
N VAL A 208 -13.80 0.35 10.51
CA VAL A 208 -14.83 0.39 11.55
C VAL A 208 -16.07 -0.42 11.16
N SER A 209 -16.35 -0.54 9.86
CA SER A 209 -17.44 -1.39 9.35
C SER A 209 -17.06 -2.86 9.19
N GLU A 210 -15.79 -3.20 9.31
CA GLU A 210 -15.31 -4.59 9.20
C GLU A 210 -15.77 -5.44 10.41
N PRO A 211 -15.91 -6.77 10.25
CA PRO A 211 -16.31 -7.66 11.33
C PRO A 211 -15.24 -7.72 12.44
N GLU A 212 -15.50 -8.52 13.47
CA GLU A 212 -14.57 -8.70 14.59
C GLU A 212 -13.16 -9.13 14.13
N VAL A 213 -13.09 -10.07 13.18
CA VAL A 213 -11.86 -10.53 12.51
C VAL A 213 -12.19 -10.89 11.07
N THR A 214 -11.28 -10.62 10.14
CA THR A 214 -11.39 -11.03 8.73
C THR A 214 -10.02 -11.38 8.16
N LEU A 215 -9.98 -12.16 7.08
CA LEU A 215 -8.76 -12.40 6.32
C LEU A 215 -8.87 -11.81 4.92
N ASN A 216 -7.95 -10.92 4.58
CA ASN A 216 -7.79 -10.37 3.23
C ASN A 216 -6.55 -10.97 2.57
N VAL A 217 -6.58 -11.11 1.24
CA VAL A 217 -5.45 -11.60 0.46
C VAL A 217 -5.07 -10.57 -0.60
N GLY A 218 -3.77 -10.37 -0.81
CA GLY A 218 -3.25 -9.60 -1.93
C GLY A 218 -2.46 -10.52 -2.83
N ILE A 219 -2.81 -10.56 -4.12
CA ILE A 219 -2.08 -11.36 -5.11
C ILE A 219 -0.90 -10.56 -5.65
N SER A 220 0.08 -11.28 -6.19
CA SER A 220 1.12 -10.74 -7.06
C SER A 220 0.91 -11.33 -8.46
N GLY A 221 1.63 -10.82 -9.46
CA GLY A 221 1.45 -11.28 -10.84
C GLY A 221 2.06 -10.45 -11.98
N PRO A 222 2.89 -9.39 -11.79
CA PRO A 222 3.55 -8.76 -12.92
C PRO A 222 4.34 -9.75 -13.79
N GLY A 223 5.09 -10.68 -13.20
CA GLY A 223 5.84 -11.71 -13.95
C GLY A 223 4.97 -12.59 -14.85
N VAL A 224 3.86 -13.12 -14.31
CA VAL A 224 2.92 -13.95 -15.10
C VAL A 224 2.31 -13.15 -16.25
N VAL A 225 1.97 -11.88 -16.02
CA VAL A 225 1.43 -10.99 -17.07
C VAL A 225 2.49 -10.66 -18.12
N LEU A 226 3.73 -10.43 -17.70
CA LEU A 226 4.87 -10.18 -18.59
C LEU A 226 5.09 -11.34 -19.56
N ASP A 227 5.11 -12.57 -19.04
CA ASP A 227 5.33 -13.77 -19.85
C ASP A 227 4.18 -13.99 -20.83
N ALA A 228 2.93 -13.82 -20.39
CA ALA A 228 1.76 -13.90 -21.27
C ALA A 228 1.79 -12.87 -22.42
N ILE A 229 2.27 -11.66 -22.15
CA ILE A 229 2.43 -10.61 -23.18
C ILE A 229 3.52 -11.00 -24.17
N LYS A 230 4.67 -11.50 -23.70
CA LYS A 230 5.77 -11.96 -24.56
C LYS A 230 5.35 -13.12 -25.46
N GLU A 231 4.61 -14.09 -24.90
CA GLU A 231 4.09 -15.24 -25.64
C GLU A 231 3.08 -14.83 -26.72
N ALA A 232 2.24 -13.83 -26.43
CA ALA A 232 1.30 -13.30 -27.42
C ALA A 232 2.01 -12.66 -28.62
N GLY A 233 3.24 -12.16 -28.43
CA GLY A 233 4.04 -11.53 -29.48
C GLY A 233 3.41 -10.24 -30.00
N ASN A 234 3.61 -9.95 -31.28
CA ASN A 234 3.09 -8.72 -31.89
C ASN A 234 1.62 -8.87 -32.29
N VAL A 235 0.72 -8.44 -31.41
CA VAL A 235 -0.73 -8.40 -31.62
C VAL A 235 -1.27 -6.99 -31.44
N ASP A 236 -2.47 -6.73 -31.95
CA ASP A 236 -3.14 -5.45 -31.71
C ASP A 236 -3.50 -5.26 -30.21
N LEU A 237 -3.77 -4.01 -29.82
CA LEU A 237 -4.06 -3.67 -28.42
C LEU A 237 -5.33 -4.35 -27.89
N GLN A 238 -6.33 -4.62 -28.74
CA GLN A 238 -7.55 -5.29 -28.29
C GLN A 238 -7.27 -6.75 -27.90
N LYS A 239 -6.49 -7.45 -28.72
CA LYS A 239 -6.02 -8.81 -28.45
C LYS A 239 -5.10 -8.83 -27.22
N LEU A 240 -4.20 -7.85 -27.09
CA LEU A 240 -3.29 -7.73 -25.94
C LEU A 240 -4.06 -7.54 -24.62
N ALA A 241 -5.07 -6.66 -24.59
CA ALA A 241 -5.94 -6.51 -23.42
C ALA A 241 -6.66 -7.81 -23.06
N GLU A 242 -7.09 -8.60 -24.05
CA GLU A 242 -7.72 -9.90 -23.81
C GLU A 242 -6.76 -10.91 -23.19
N VAL A 243 -5.50 -10.94 -23.64
CA VAL A 243 -4.44 -11.77 -23.04
C VAL A 243 -4.20 -11.40 -21.58
N ILE A 244 -4.04 -10.10 -21.28
CA ILE A 244 -3.86 -9.61 -19.92
C ILE A 244 -5.06 -9.99 -19.05
N LYS A 245 -6.29 -9.74 -19.52
CA LYS A 245 -7.51 -10.07 -18.77
C LYS A 245 -7.61 -11.56 -18.43
N ARG A 246 -7.36 -12.45 -19.40
CA ARG A 246 -7.43 -13.90 -19.16
C ARG A 246 -6.40 -14.34 -18.13
N THR A 247 -5.20 -13.78 -18.20
CA THR A 247 -4.12 -14.09 -17.27
C THR A 247 -4.49 -13.64 -15.85
N VAL A 248 -4.91 -12.37 -15.70
CA VAL A 248 -5.31 -11.81 -14.40
C VAL A 248 -6.54 -12.49 -13.82
N PHE A 249 -7.50 -12.91 -14.66
CA PHE A 249 -8.68 -13.65 -14.20
C PHE A 249 -8.26 -14.93 -13.48
N LYS A 250 -7.36 -15.70 -14.08
CA LYS A 250 -6.89 -16.95 -13.50
C LYS A 250 -6.10 -16.73 -12.22
N THR A 251 -5.17 -15.76 -12.20
CA THR A 251 -4.37 -15.45 -11.00
C THR A 251 -5.26 -14.96 -9.85
N THR A 252 -6.30 -14.21 -10.16
CA THR A 252 -7.30 -13.78 -9.17
C THR A 252 -8.07 -14.97 -8.59
N ARG A 253 -8.57 -15.91 -9.42
CA ARG A 253 -9.26 -17.12 -8.93
C ARG A 253 -8.37 -17.95 -8.01
N ALA A 254 -7.12 -18.17 -8.42
CA ALA A 254 -6.14 -18.92 -7.64
C ALA A 254 -5.84 -18.23 -6.29
N GLY A 255 -5.58 -16.92 -6.31
CA GLY A 255 -5.31 -16.16 -5.08
C GLY A 255 -6.50 -16.13 -4.11
N GLU A 256 -7.71 -15.97 -4.64
CA GLU A 256 -8.94 -16.05 -3.83
C GLU A 256 -9.11 -17.43 -3.19
N LEU A 257 -8.87 -18.52 -3.95
CA LEU A 257 -8.96 -19.88 -3.42
C LEU A 257 -8.03 -20.06 -2.23
N ILE A 258 -6.76 -19.64 -2.35
CA ILE A 258 -5.79 -19.75 -1.27
C ILE A 258 -6.19 -18.89 -0.07
N GLY A 259 -6.59 -17.64 -0.29
CA GLY A 259 -7.08 -16.75 0.77
C GLY A 259 -8.26 -17.38 1.54
N ARG A 260 -9.23 -17.94 0.82
CA ARG A 260 -10.36 -18.65 1.44
C ARG A 260 -9.93 -19.88 2.22
N LYS A 261 -8.93 -20.64 1.76
CA LYS A 261 -8.41 -21.81 2.48
C LYS A 261 -7.67 -21.43 3.76
N VAL A 262 -6.93 -20.32 3.75
CA VAL A 262 -6.33 -19.77 4.97
C VAL A 262 -7.41 -19.30 5.95
N ALA A 263 -8.46 -18.61 5.46
CA ALA A 263 -9.57 -18.14 6.29
C ALA A 263 -10.37 -19.30 6.91
N GLU A 264 -10.69 -20.33 6.12
CA GLU A 264 -11.35 -21.57 6.55
C GLU A 264 -10.55 -22.26 7.67
N LYS A 265 -9.23 -22.33 7.52
CA LYS A 265 -8.32 -22.92 8.51
C LYS A 265 -8.27 -22.14 9.82
N HIS A 266 -8.37 -20.81 9.74
CA HIS A 266 -8.54 -19.95 10.91
C HIS A 266 -9.94 -20.06 11.55
N GLY A 267 -10.94 -20.51 10.80
CA GLY A 267 -12.35 -20.45 11.22
C GLY A 267 -12.91 -19.02 11.23
N ILE A 268 -12.42 -18.14 10.35
CA ILE A 268 -12.82 -16.73 10.26
C ILE A 268 -13.37 -16.40 8.86
N PRO A 269 -14.15 -15.30 8.72
CA PRO A 269 -14.59 -14.84 7.42
C PRO A 269 -13.42 -14.47 6.50
N PHE A 270 -13.57 -14.79 5.22
CA PHE A 270 -12.77 -14.20 4.16
C PHE A 270 -13.36 -12.85 3.80
N GLY A 271 -12.54 -11.81 3.75
CA GLY A 271 -12.92 -10.46 3.34
C GLY A 271 -12.75 -10.29 1.84
N ILE A 272 -11.65 -9.68 1.43
CA ILE A 272 -11.40 -9.31 0.04
C ILE A 272 -10.14 -9.94 -0.58
N VAL A 273 -10.16 -10.00 -1.91
CA VAL A 273 -8.98 -10.21 -2.75
C VAL A 273 -8.58 -8.88 -3.40
N ASP A 274 -7.37 -8.43 -3.08
CA ASP A 274 -6.75 -7.29 -3.73
C ASP A 274 -5.98 -7.82 -4.96
N ILE A 275 -6.45 -7.45 -6.15
CA ILE A 275 -5.99 -7.96 -7.45
C ILE A 275 -4.77 -7.22 -8.00
N SER A 276 -4.03 -6.54 -7.14
CA SER A 276 -3.01 -5.61 -7.58
C SER A 276 -1.80 -6.30 -8.20
N LEU A 277 -1.39 -5.83 -9.37
CA LEU A 277 -0.10 -6.22 -9.95
C LEU A 277 0.99 -5.43 -9.24
N ALA A 278 1.59 -6.09 -8.25
CA ALA A 278 2.59 -5.52 -7.38
C ALA A 278 3.95 -6.17 -7.65
N PRO A 279 4.96 -5.41 -8.08
CA PRO A 279 6.28 -5.95 -8.37
C PRO A 279 7.05 -6.27 -7.08
N THR A 280 8.10 -7.07 -7.25
CA THR A 280 9.10 -7.33 -6.23
C THR A 280 10.49 -6.92 -6.76
N PRO A 281 11.50 -6.76 -5.88
CA PRO A 281 12.85 -6.47 -6.34
C PRO A 281 13.49 -7.57 -7.21
N ALA A 282 12.81 -8.70 -7.41
CA ALA A 282 13.28 -9.82 -8.22
C ALA A 282 13.24 -9.51 -9.72
N GLN A 283 14.17 -10.12 -10.46
CA GLN A 283 14.22 -9.96 -11.91
C GLN A 283 13.02 -10.64 -12.58
N GLY A 284 12.39 -9.96 -13.55
CA GLY A 284 11.23 -10.49 -14.28
C GLY A 284 9.89 -10.21 -13.62
N ASP A 285 9.87 -9.65 -12.40
CA ASP A 285 8.64 -9.28 -11.69
C ASP A 285 8.50 -7.76 -11.60
N SER A 286 8.28 -7.13 -12.76
CA SER A 286 8.33 -5.67 -12.94
C SER A 286 7.16 -5.16 -13.77
N ILE A 287 6.47 -4.13 -13.27
CA ILE A 287 5.46 -3.39 -14.05
C ILE A 287 6.14 -2.60 -15.16
N ALA A 288 7.33 -2.08 -14.91
CA ALA A 288 8.08 -1.40 -15.95
C ALA A 288 8.40 -2.31 -17.14
N ASP A 289 8.80 -3.56 -16.88
CA ASP A 289 9.05 -4.53 -17.96
C ASP A 289 7.76 -4.96 -18.65
N VAL A 290 6.63 -5.07 -17.93
CA VAL A 290 5.31 -5.27 -18.55
C VAL A 290 5.00 -4.14 -19.53
N LEU A 291 5.16 -2.88 -19.12
CA LEU A 291 4.90 -1.72 -19.98
C LEU A 291 5.84 -1.70 -21.20
N LYS A 292 7.09 -2.15 -21.04
CA LYS A 292 8.02 -2.31 -22.16
C LYS A 292 7.59 -3.38 -23.13
N ALA A 293 7.17 -4.53 -22.62
CA ALA A 293 6.65 -5.64 -23.41
C ALA A 293 5.36 -5.27 -24.15
N MET A 294 4.56 -4.33 -23.63
CA MET A 294 3.40 -3.76 -24.33
C MET A 294 3.77 -2.84 -25.51
N GLY A 295 5.06 -2.49 -25.68
CA GLY A 295 5.57 -1.73 -26.82
C GLY A 295 6.12 -0.34 -26.49
N VAL A 296 6.24 0.03 -25.21
CA VAL A 296 6.94 1.26 -24.81
C VAL A 296 8.45 0.99 -24.77
N GLU A 297 9.30 1.87 -25.32
CA GLU A 297 10.76 1.65 -25.30
C GLU A 297 11.32 1.61 -23.86
N ASP A 298 10.96 2.59 -23.04
CA ASP A 298 11.25 2.60 -21.60
C ASP A 298 10.15 3.34 -20.84
N VAL A 299 9.99 3.03 -19.55
CA VAL A 299 9.00 3.71 -18.72
C VAL A 299 9.36 5.18 -18.58
N GLY A 300 8.39 6.04 -18.85
CA GLY A 300 8.54 7.48 -18.84
C GLY A 300 8.38 8.10 -20.22
N ALA A 301 8.51 7.31 -21.29
CA ALA A 301 8.24 7.75 -22.65
C ALA A 301 6.80 8.26 -22.85
N PRO A 302 6.56 9.10 -23.88
CA PRO A 302 5.21 9.36 -24.37
C PRO A 302 4.49 8.04 -24.69
N GLY A 303 3.28 7.85 -24.16
CA GLY A 303 2.53 6.60 -24.27
C GLY A 303 2.56 5.71 -23.02
N THR A 304 3.54 5.84 -22.12
CA THR A 304 3.60 5.05 -20.87
C THR A 304 2.31 5.15 -20.05
N THR A 305 1.75 6.36 -19.91
CA THR A 305 0.52 6.58 -19.15
C THR A 305 -0.68 5.88 -19.81
N ALA A 306 -0.76 5.85 -21.14
CA ALA A 306 -1.83 5.16 -21.86
C ALA A 306 -1.69 3.63 -21.74
N ALA A 307 -0.47 3.10 -21.85
CA ALA A 307 -0.18 1.68 -21.64
C ALA A 307 -0.56 1.25 -20.21
N LEU A 308 -0.20 2.04 -19.20
CA LEU A 308 -0.56 1.78 -17.81
C LEU A 308 -2.08 1.85 -17.59
N ALA A 309 -2.77 2.81 -18.20
CA ALA A 309 -4.23 2.91 -18.11
C ALA A 309 -4.91 1.66 -18.67
N MET A 310 -4.47 1.19 -19.84
CA MET A 310 -4.96 -0.04 -20.46
C MET A 310 -4.68 -1.28 -19.60
N LEU A 311 -3.46 -1.40 -19.06
CA LEU A 311 -3.10 -2.49 -18.14
C LEU A 311 -4.00 -2.50 -16.91
N ASN A 312 -4.17 -1.34 -16.26
CA ASN A 312 -4.97 -1.20 -15.05
C ASN A 312 -6.46 -1.50 -15.30
N ASP A 313 -7.01 -1.03 -16.42
CA ASP A 313 -8.38 -1.33 -16.85
C ASP A 313 -8.60 -2.82 -17.12
N ALA A 314 -7.66 -3.47 -17.82
CA ALA A 314 -7.68 -4.91 -18.05
C ALA A 314 -7.64 -5.70 -16.73
N VAL A 315 -6.75 -5.33 -15.80
CA VAL A 315 -6.63 -5.95 -14.47
C VAL A 315 -7.96 -5.82 -13.72
N LYS A 316 -8.53 -4.62 -13.62
CA LYS A 316 -9.78 -4.37 -12.90
C LYS A 316 -10.95 -5.15 -13.49
N LYS A 317 -11.11 -5.15 -14.81
CA LYS A 317 -12.17 -5.91 -15.50
C LYS A 317 -12.05 -7.41 -15.23
N ALA A 318 -10.84 -7.95 -15.31
CA ALA A 318 -10.60 -9.36 -15.07
C ALA A 318 -10.87 -9.77 -13.61
N GLY A 319 -10.39 -8.99 -12.65
CA GLY A 319 -10.62 -9.29 -11.24
C GLY A 319 -12.10 -9.23 -10.86
N LEU A 320 -12.84 -8.22 -11.35
CA LEU A 320 -14.29 -8.12 -11.12
C LEU A 320 -15.08 -9.28 -11.75
N MET A 321 -14.57 -9.86 -12.85
CA MET A 321 -15.15 -11.09 -13.42
C MET A 321 -14.80 -12.33 -12.59
N ALA A 322 -13.61 -12.37 -12.00
CA ALA A 322 -13.10 -13.53 -11.26
C ALA A 322 -13.68 -13.65 -9.84
N SER A 323 -13.98 -12.53 -9.19
CA SER A 323 -14.39 -12.53 -7.79
C SER A 323 -15.50 -11.53 -7.47
N SER A 324 -16.44 -11.94 -6.62
CA SER A 324 -17.40 -11.02 -5.99
C SER A 324 -16.83 -10.31 -4.76
N SER A 325 -15.59 -10.64 -4.38
CA SER A 325 -14.90 -10.14 -3.18
C SER A 325 -13.70 -9.27 -3.54
N VAL A 326 -13.69 -8.64 -4.72
CA VAL A 326 -12.63 -7.67 -5.06
C VAL A 326 -12.75 -6.43 -4.19
N GLY A 327 -11.65 -6.01 -3.57
CA GLY A 327 -11.62 -4.85 -2.67
C GLY A 327 -10.23 -4.23 -2.56
N GLY A 328 -9.99 -3.45 -1.50
CA GLY A 328 -8.70 -2.77 -1.32
C GLY A 328 -8.41 -1.74 -2.40
N MET A 329 -7.13 -1.61 -2.81
CA MET A 329 -6.74 -0.62 -3.81
C MET A 329 -6.79 -1.15 -5.25
N SER A 330 -6.61 -2.47 -5.46
CA SER A 330 -6.84 -3.21 -6.72
C SER A 330 -6.41 -2.48 -8.00
N GLY A 331 -5.20 -2.77 -8.49
CA GLY A 331 -4.72 -2.34 -9.80
C GLY A 331 -3.20 -2.45 -9.99
N ALA A 332 -2.66 -1.79 -11.02
CA ALA A 332 -1.21 -1.76 -11.23
C ALA A 332 -0.52 -0.82 -10.21
N PHE A 333 0.52 -1.32 -9.53
CA PHE A 333 1.29 -0.59 -8.53
C PHE A 333 2.63 -0.16 -9.12
N ILE A 334 3.09 1.05 -8.77
CA ILE A 334 4.35 1.61 -9.31
C ILE A 334 5.33 2.03 -8.20
N PRO A 335 5.67 1.14 -7.25
CA PRO A 335 6.64 1.44 -6.20
C PRO A 335 8.04 1.54 -6.79
N VAL A 336 8.65 2.74 -6.76
CA VAL A 336 9.94 2.95 -7.45
C VAL A 336 11.04 2.10 -6.84
N SER A 337 11.09 1.93 -5.52
CA SER A 337 12.17 1.17 -4.88
C SER A 337 12.04 -0.35 -5.00
N GLU A 338 10.84 -0.85 -5.32
CA GLU A 338 10.54 -2.28 -5.34
C GLU A 338 10.54 -2.83 -6.78
N ASP A 339 10.48 -1.96 -7.81
CA ASP A 339 10.45 -2.37 -9.22
C ASP A 339 11.78 -2.06 -9.92
N GLN A 340 12.55 -3.09 -10.27
CA GLN A 340 13.86 -2.96 -10.91
C GLN A 340 13.84 -2.17 -12.23
N GLY A 341 12.79 -2.32 -13.02
CA GLY A 341 12.65 -1.57 -14.27
C GLY A 341 12.37 -0.09 -14.01
N MET A 342 11.61 0.25 -12.95
CA MET A 342 11.40 1.64 -12.52
C MET A 342 12.70 2.24 -11.97
N ILE A 343 13.44 1.53 -11.11
CA ILE A 343 14.75 1.96 -10.61
C ILE A 343 15.68 2.31 -11.78
N SER A 344 15.73 1.43 -12.79
CA SER A 344 16.57 1.59 -13.98
C SER A 344 16.15 2.80 -14.81
N ALA A 345 14.85 3.01 -14.99
CA ALA A 345 14.29 4.16 -15.72
C ALA A 345 14.60 5.48 -15.00
N VAL A 346 14.53 5.52 -13.67
CA VAL A 346 14.91 6.70 -12.88
C VAL A 346 16.42 6.97 -12.97
N LYS A 347 17.27 5.94 -12.81
CA LYS A 347 18.73 6.06 -12.92
C LYS A 347 19.16 6.56 -14.31
N SER A 348 18.44 6.16 -15.35
CA SER A 348 18.68 6.60 -16.73
C SER A 348 18.11 7.99 -17.04
N GLY A 349 17.36 8.59 -16.12
CA GLY A 349 16.70 9.90 -16.30
C GLY A 349 15.43 9.87 -17.13
N ASN A 350 14.91 8.67 -17.46
CA ASN A 350 13.72 8.49 -18.29
C ASN A 350 12.43 8.68 -17.49
N LEU A 351 12.47 8.41 -16.18
CA LEU A 351 11.32 8.52 -15.28
C LEU A 351 11.50 9.63 -14.24
N THR A 352 10.65 10.66 -14.30
CA THR A 352 10.64 11.78 -13.35
C THR A 352 9.46 11.68 -12.37
N ILE A 353 9.51 12.46 -11.29
CA ILE A 353 8.41 12.49 -10.31
C ILE A 353 7.10 13.02 -10.91
N GLU A 354 7.17 14.00 -11.80
CA GLU A 354 5.99 14.56 -12.50
C GLU A 354 5.39 13.54 -13.48
N LYS A 355 6.24 12.68 -14.07
CA LYS A 355 5.76 11.58 -14.90
C LYS A 355 5.11 10.48 -14.08
N LEU A 356 5.65 10.18 -12.90
CA LEU A 356 5.01 9.28 -11.93
C LEU A 356 3.67 9.83 -11.49
N GLU A 357 3.58 11.12 -11.12
CA GLU A 357 2.34 11.83 -10.81
C GLU A 357 1.31 11.74 -11.98
N ALA A 358 1.74 11.95 -13.22
CA ALA A 358 0.86 11.74 -14.37
C ALA A 358 0.40 10.27 -14.52
N MET A 359 1.24 9.30 -14.15
CA MET A 359 0.87 7.89 -14.10
C MET A 359 -0.08 7.58 -12.93
N THR A 360 0.02 8.31 -11.81
CA THR A 360 -0.89 8.12 -10.67
C THR A 360 -2.32 8.46 -11.03
N ALA A 361 -2.57 9.36 -11.98
CA ALA A 361 -3.91 9.66 -12.47
C ALA A 361 -4.66 8.43 -13.02
N VAL A 362 -3.95 7.41 -13.49
CA VAL A 362 -4.53 6.20 -14.11
C VAL A 362 -4.19 4.90 -13.38
N CYS A 363 -3.28 4.93 -12.39
CA CYS A 363 -2.91 3.76 -11.59
C CYS A 363 -3.82 3.58 -10.36
N SER A 364 -3.50 2.64 -9.47
CA SER A 364 -4.23 2.42 -8.23
C SER A 364 -3.69 3.20 -7.01
N VAL A 365 -2.38 3.10 -6.69
CA VAL A 365 -1.85 3.50 -5.36
C VAL A 365 -1.51 4.98 -5.21
N GLY A 366 -0.86 5.63 -6.19
CA GLY A 366 -0.25 6.95 -6.01
C GLY A 366 1.28 6.90 -6.06
N LEU A 367 1.95 7.91 -5.50
CA LEU A 367 3.41 7.99 -5.39
C LEU A 367 3.92 7.09 -4.26
N ASP A 368 4.48 5.93 -4.63
CA ASP A 368 4.89 4.91 -3.68
C ASP A 368 6.40 4.67 -3.67
N MET A 369 6.96 4.52 -2.47
CA MET A 369 8.40 4.30 -2.22
C MET A 369 9.34 5.25 -3.00
N ILE A 370 9.07 6.55 -2.94
CA ILE A 370 9.84 7.58 -3.65
C ILE A 370 10.93 8.18 -2.74
N ALA A 371 12.20 7.90 -3.03
CA ALA A 371 13.31 8.56 -2.34
C ALA A 371 13.58 9.95 -2.93
N VAL A 372 13.71 10.96 -2.06
CA VAL A 372 14.05 12.34 -2.42
C VAL A 372 15.19 12.86 -1.54
N ALA A 373 15.79 13.98 -1.95
CA ALA A 373 16.90 14.59 -1.23
C ALA A 373 16.49 14.94 0.22
N GLY A 374 17.37 14.66 1.18
CA GLY A 374 17.05 14.85 2.61
C GLY A 374 16.85 16.32 3.02
N ASP A 375 17.35 17.26 2.22
CA ASP A 375 17.22 18.70 2.44
C ASP A 375 15.92 19.29 1.85
N ILE A 376 15.04 18.47 1.26
CA ILE A 376 13.76 18.91 0.71
C ILE A 376 12.95 19.72 1.76
N PRO A 377 12.39 20.89 1.40
CA PRO A 377 11.51 21.65 2.29
C PRO A 377 10.22 20.89 2.60
N ALA A 378 9.70 21.03 3.83
CA ALA A 378 8.39 20.45 4.21
C ALA A 378 7.28 20.96 3.30
N ALA A 379 7.28 22.25 2.94
CA ALA A 379 6.33 22.84 2.01
C ALA A 379 6.30 22.15 0.63
N SER A 380 7.44 21.65 0.14
CA SER A 380 7.52 20.89 -1.12
C SER A 380 6.89 19.51 -0.96
N ILE A 381 7.14 18.82 0.16
CA ILE A 381 6.46 17.55 0.48
C ILE A 381 4.95 17.77 0.60
N ALA A 382 4.52 18.83 1.28
CA ALA A 382 3.10 19.21 1.40
C ALA A 382 2.47 19.46 0.02
N GLY A 383 3.18 20.14 -0.88
CA GLY A 383 2.76 20.34 -2.27
C GLY A 383 2.52 19.01 -2.99
N ILE A 384 3.51 18.10 -2.96
CA ILE A 384 3.41 16.77 -3.58
C ILE A 384 2.21 15.98 -3.02
N ILE A 385 2.01 15.99 -1.70
CA ILE A 385 0.86 15.34 -1.07
C ILE A 385 -0.45 15.97 -1.52
N ALA A 386 -0.52 17.30 -1.59
CA ALA A 386 -1.72 18.02 -2.02
C ALA A 386 -2.06 17.72 -3.49
N ASP A 387 -1.08 17.65 -4.37
CA ASP A 387 -1.25 17.34 -5.79
C ASP A 387 -1.77 15.90 -5.98
N GLU A 388 -1.16 14.93 -5.29
CA GLU A 388 -1.64 13.54 -5.29
C GLU A 388 -3.04 13.39 -4.68
N CYS A 389 -3.35 14.14 -3.62
CA CYS A 389 -4.70 14.19 -3.07
C CYS A 389 -5.69 14.79 -4.08
N ALA A 390 -5.29 15.82 -4.84
CA ALA A 390 -6.12 16.44 -5.87
C ALA A 390 -6.45 15.43 -6.99
N ILE A 391 -5.45 14.70 -7.48
CA ILE A 391 -5.66 13.58 -8.41
C ILE A 391 -6.64 12.57 -7.83
N GLY A 392 -6.50 12.23 -6.55
CA GLY A 392 -7.38 11.31 -5.83
C GLY A 392 -8.83 11.75 -5.78
N ILE A 393 -9.09 12.97 -5.27
CA ILE A 393 -10.45 13.47 -5.09
C ILE A 393 -11.16 13.78 -6.41
N ILE A 394 -10.44 14.24 -7.44
CA ILE A 394 -11.05 14.57 -8.75
C ILE A 394 -11.47 13.30 -9.48
N ASN A 395 -10.68 12.24 -9.40
CA ASN A 395 -10.94 10.98 -10.11
C ASN A 395 -11.69 9.94 -9.27
N ASP A 396 -12.19 10.31 -8.08
CA ASP A 396 -12.83 9.41 -7.12
C ASP A 396 -12.03 8.13 -6.83
N LYS A 397 -10.72 8.28 -6.65
CA LYS A 397 -9.83 7.16 -6.42
C LYS A 397 -9.05 7.34 -5.14
N THR A 398 -8.57 6.23 -4.62
CA THR A 398 -7.56 6.21 -3.57
C THR A 398 -6.23 6.68 -4.15
N THR A 399 -5.55 7.59 -3.46
CA THR A 399 -4.13 7.92 -3.73
C THR A 399 -3.37 7.92 -2.41
N ALA A 400 -2.10 7.58 -2.49
CA ALA A 400 -1.18 7.46 -1.39
C ALA A 400 0.13 8.15 -1.75
N VAL A 401 0.77 8.76 -0.75
CA VAL A 401 2.11 9.31 -0.87
C VAL A 401 3.00 8.68 0.18
N ARG A 402 3.98 7.93 -0.30
CA ARG A 402 5.08 7.38 0.48
C ARG A 402 6.39 7.95 -0.04
N ILE A 403 6.72 9.13 0.48
CA ILE A 403 7.93 9.87 0.13
C ILE A 403 8.95 9.75 1.26
N ILE A 404 10.20 9.52 0.89
CA ILE A 404 11.30 9.24 1.82
C ILE A 404 12.39 10.30 1.60
N PRO A 405 12.38 11.40 2.38
CA PRO A 405 13.52 12.32 2.42
C PRO A 405 14.71 11.62 3.07
N VAL A 406 15.70 11.20 2.28
CA VAL A 406 16.80 10.40 2.82
C VAL A 406 17.85 11.33 3.43
N TYR A 407 18.00 11.30 4.75
CA TYR A 407 18.90 12.20 5.46
C TYR A 407 20.34 12.09 4.93
N GLY A 408 20.98 13.23 4.67
CA GLY A 408 22.36 13.29 4.18
C GLY A 408 22.57 12.85 2.72
N LYS A 409 21.51 12.50 1.99
CA LYS A 409 21.58 12.14 0.57
C LYS A 409 21.05 13.26 -0.33
N THR A 410 21.59 13.29 -1.53
CA THR A 410 21.31 14.28 -2.57
C THR A 410 20.93 13.58 -3.88
N VAL A 411 20.41 14.36 -4.84
CA VAL A 411 20.00 13.83 -6.15
C VAL A 411 21.17 13.13 -6.84
N GLY A 412 20.94 11.90 -7.30
CA GLY A 412 21.96 11.05 -7.93
C GLY A 412 22.56 10.02 -6.98
N ASP A 413 22.40 10.18 -5.66
CA ASP A 413 22.69 9.11 -4.71
C ASP A 413 21.65 7.98 -4.83
N SER A 414 22.00 6.80 -4.30
CA SER A 414 21.06 5.70 -4.11
C SER A 414 21.01 5.27 -2.65
N VAL A 415 19.87 4.72 -2.23
CA VAL A 415 19.63 4.20 -0.88
C VAL A 415 19.10 2.77 -0.96
N ASN A 416 19.65 1.88 -0.13
CA ASN A 416 19.18 0.51 -0.02
C ASN A 416 18.45 0.35 1.32
N PHE A 417 17.15 0.03 1.26
CA PHE A 417 16.31 -0.21 2.43
C PHE A 417 16.30 -1.69 2.84
N GLY A 418 16.80 -2.58 1.97
CA GLY A 418 16.92 -4.00 2.21
C GLY A 418 15.61 -4.77 2.08
N GLY A 419 15.74 -6.10 1.99
CA GLY A 419 14.61 -7.02 1.92
C GLY A 419 13.60 -6.65 0.83
N LEU A 420 12.33 -6.54 1.23
CA LEU A 420 11.22 -6.24 0.33
C LEU A 420 11.13 -4.76 -0.08
N LEU A 421 11.74 -3.86 0.68
CA LEU A 421 11.69 -2.42 0.40
C LEU A 421 12.67 -2.00 -0.70
N GLY A 422 13.58 -2.89 -1.09
CA GLY A 422 14.47 -2.73 -2.24
C GLY A 422 15.45 -1.56 -2.14
N GLU A 423 15.77 -0.96 -3.29
CA GLU A 423 16.73 0.13 -3.44
C GLU A 423 16.05 1.29 -4.19
N ALA A 424 16.23 2.52 -3.73
CA ALA A 424 15.67 3.70 -4.38
C ALA A 424 16.76 4.69 -4.81
N PRO A 425 16.81 5.09 -6.09
CA PRO A 425 17.58 6.26 -6.50
C PRO A 425 16.93 7.54 -5.96
N VAL A 426 17.74 8.49 -5.49
CA VAL A 426 17.25 9.77 -4.97
C VAL A 426 16.81 10.66 -6.14
N MET A 427 15.50 10.86 -6.24
CA MET A 427 14.86 11.57 -7.34
C MET A 427 14.97 13.08 -7.21
N LYS A 428 15.04 13.76 -8.36
CA LYS A 428 14.96 15.22 -8.45
C LYS A 428 13.51 15.67 -8.23
N VAL A 429 13.36 16.70 -7.39
CA VAL A 429 12.11 17.45 -7.22
C VAL A 429 12.35 18.91 -7.64
N SER A 430 11.31 19.57 -8.17
CA SER A 430 11.36 21.01 -8.47
C SER A 430 11.74 21.83 -7.24
N ARG A 431 12.65 22.79 -7.40
CA ARG A 431 13.07 23.73 -6.33
C ARG A 431 12.19 24.97 -6.24
N LEU A 432 11.16 25.06 -7.09
CA LEU A 432 10.19 26.15 -7.03
C LEU A 432 9.36 26.03 -5.75
N LYS A 433 8.95 27.18 -5.23
CA LYS A 433 8.32 27.29 -3.92
C LYS A 433 6.80 27.19 -4.01
N SER A 434 6.22 26.28 -3.22
CA SER A 434 4.77 26.11 -3.01
C SER A 434 4.30 26.67 -1.66
N ASP A 435 5.20 27.29 -0.88
CA ASP A 435 4.97 27.76 0.50
C ASP A 435 3.71 28.62 0.62
N ASN A 436 3.53 29.58 -0.30
CA ASN A 436 2.38 30.49 -0.28
C ASN A 436 1.03 29.77 -0.47
N PHE A 437 1.01 28.63 -1.17
CA PHE A 437 -0.21 27.87 -1.38
C PHE A 437 -0.52 27.02 -0.15
N VAL A 438 0.45 26.23 0.32
CA VAL A 438 0.25 25.29 1.43
C VAL A 438 0.06 26.01 2.77
N ASN A 439 0.73 27.16 2.99
CA ASN A 439 0.59 27.96 4.22
C ASN A 439 -0.75 28.69 4.34
N ARG A 440 -1.62 28.63 3.32
CA ARG A 440 -3.01 29.10 3.48
C ARG A 440 -3.79 28.26 4.49
N GLY A 441 -3.38 27.01 4.70
CA GLY A 441 -4.03 26.09 5.62
C GLY A 441 -5.49 25.82 5.26
N GLY A 442 -6.24 25.33 6.24
CA GLY A 442 -7.66 25.05 6.13
C GLY A 442 -7.95 23.85 5.22
N ARG A 443 -9.02 23.97 4.41
CA ARG A 443 -9.55 22.86 3.62
C ARG A 443 -9.83 23.28 2.19
N ILE A 444 -9.27 22.55 1.22
CA ILE A 444 -9.75 22.61 -0.16
C ILE A 444 -11.13 21.92 -0.18
N PRO A 445 -12.19 22.59 -0.66
CA PRO A 445 -13.54 22.02 -0.64
C PRO A 445 -13.66 20.78 -1.53
N ALA A 446 -14.66 19.95 -1.23
CA ALA A 446 -15.00 18.80 -2.06
C ALA A 446 -15.31 19.23 -3.51
N PRO A 447 -14.84 18.47 -4.53
CA PRO A 447 -15.06 18.83 -5.92
C PRO A 447 -16.52 18.61 -6.34
N MET A 448 -17.01 19.45 -7.27
CA MET A 448 -18.32 19.24 -7.89
C MET A 448 -18.22 18.25 -9.04
N ARG A 449 -19.10 17.24 -9.07
CA ARG A 449 -19.14 16.21 -10.14
C ARG A 449 -20.18 16.46 -11.23
N SER A 450 -21.07 17.43 -11.05
CA SER A 450 -22.23 17.63 -11.91
C SER A 450 -21.91 18.28 -13.26
N LEU A 451 -20.74 18.90 -13.41
CA LEU A 451 -20.27 19.50 -14.66
C LEU A 451 -19.16 18.60 -15.23
N THR A 452 -19.58 17.49 -15.85
CA THR A 452 -18.68 16.69 -16.71
C THR A 452 -18.81 17.24 -18.13
N ASN A 453 -17.69 17.71 -18.70
CA ASN A 453 -17.63 18.18 -20.09
C ASN A 453 -17.35 17.03 -21.05
#